data_AF-A0AA35RJE0-F1
#
_entry.id   AF-A0AA35RJE0-F1
#
_cell.length_a   1.000
_cell.length_b   1.000
_cell.length_c   1.000
_cell.angle_alpha   90.00
_cell.angle_beta   90.00
_cell.angle_gamma   90.00
#
_symmetry.space_group_name_H-M   'P 1'
#
loop_
_entity.id
_entity.type
_entity.pdbx_description
1 polymer ?
#
loop_
_entity_poly.entity_id
_entity_poly.type
_entity_poly.pdbx_seq_one_letter_code
_entity_poly.pdbx_strand_id
1 'polypeptide(L)'
;MRIIDNLMALSADKGHSPFPSSERAVCGFALWLVSFLALGVFLMWAFVPDTWLTAIGFSYLPHKYWAVAFPSFVIVSALVGVVMYAGLNCMMVVPFNDPRSVQDPCPQFPSSSPSQPHSIPPLRDLDISQVNRVLYHRHHSSDPQTPTHPLSHGRSF
;
A
#
# COMPACT_ATOMS: atom_id res chain seq x y z
N MET A 1 34.98 6.13 -23.84
CA MET A 1 34.03 5.58 -22.84
C MET A 1 33.24 6.66 -22.10
N ARG A 2 33.87 7.73 -21.60
CA ARG A 2 33.22 8.78 -20.78
C ARG A 2 32.01 9.53 -21.38
N ILE A 3 31.93 9.67 -22.71
CA ILE A 3 30.81 10.39 -23.35
C ILE A 3 29.51 9.59 -23.28
N ILE A 4 29.60 8.27 -23.40
CA ILE A 4 28.45 7.37 -23.37
C ILE A 4 27.92 7.26 -21.94
N ASP A 5 28.83 7.23 -20.96
CA ASP A 5 28.49 7.23 -19.53
C ASP A 5 27.77 8.53 -19.13
N ASN A 6 28.24 9.69 -19.61
CA ASN A 6 27.59 10.98 -19.38
C ASN A 6 26.22 11.09 -20.08
N LEU A 7 26.06 10.50 -21.27
CA LEU A 7 24.77 10.46 -21.97
C LEU A 7 23.78 9.48 -21.31
N MET A 8 24.26 8.34 -20.80
CA MET A 8 23.44 7.44 -19.99
C MET A 8 23.07 8.08 -18.64
N ALA A 9 23.98 8.82 -18.01
CA ALA A 9 23.69 9.57 -16.78
C ALA A 9 22.67 10.71 -17.03
N LEU A 10 22.80 11.44 -18.14
CA LEU A 10 21.84 12.49 -18.53
C LEU A 10 20.47 11.93 -18.92
N SER A 11 20.44 10.73 -19.52
CA SER A 11 19.20 9.99 -19.80
C SER A 11 18.57 9.41 -18.54
N ALA A 12 19.38 9.01 -17.55
CA ALA A 12 18.91 8.47 -16.28
C ALA A 12 18.32 9.57 -15.37
N ASP A 13 18.85 10.79 -15.43
CA ASP A 13 18.37 11.95 -14.66
C ASP A 13 17.06 12.55 -15.19
N LYS A 14 16.69 12.24 -16.44
CA LYS A 14 15.49 12.79 -17.09
C LYS A 14 14.15 12.20 -16.58
N GLY A 15 14.18 11.23 -15.66
CA GLY A 15 13.05 10.31 -15.48
C GLY A 15 12.32 10.28 -14.14
N HIS A 16 12.87 10.81 -13.04
CA HIS A 16 12.37 10.46 -11.70
C HIS A 16 12.22 11.64 -10.74
N SER A 17 11.79 12.81 -11.22
CA SER A 17 11.25 13.80 -10.29
C SER A 17 9.94 13.25 -9.70
N PRO A 18 9.80 13.16 -8.37
CA PRO A 18 8.56 12.72 -7.71
C PRO A 18 7.44 13.77 -7.83
N PHE A 19 7.75 14.92 -8.44
CA PHE A 19 6.80 16.01 -8.62
C PHE A 19 5.80 15.71 -9.74
N PRO A 20 4.52 16.07 -9.57
CA PRO A 20 3.55 16.01 -10.65
C PRO A 20 4.02 16.95 -11.78
N SER A 21 4.56 16.37 -12.86
CA SER A 21 4.90 17.15 -14.04
C SER A 21 3.61 17.50 -14.78
N SER A 22 3.53 18.73 -15.30
CA SER A 22 2.37 19.19 -16.09
C SER A 22 2.06 18.25 -17.26
N GLU A 23 3.09 17.61 -17.83
CA GLU A 23 2.98 16.61 -18.89
C GLU A 23 2.16 15.37 -18.47
N ARG A 24 2.39 14.83 -17.26
CA ARG A 24 1.61 13.69 -16.74
C ARG A 24 0.14 14.06 -16.53
N ALA A 25 -0.15 15.28 -16.09
CA ALA A 25 -1.52 15.76 -15.90
C ALA A 25 -2.28 15.89 -17.24
N VAL A 26 -1.62 16.39 -18.29
CA VAL A 26 -2.21 16.49 -19.63
C VAL A 26 -2.46 15.11 -20.23
N CYS A 27 -1.51 14.17 -20.09
CA CYS A 27 -1.71 12.79 -20.55
C CYS A 27 -2.89 12.11 -19.84
N GLY A 28 -3.01 12.27 -18.52
CA GLY A 28 -4.13 11.73 -17.74
C GLY A 28 -5.48 12.30 -18.18
N PHE A 29 -5.55 13.61 -18.41
CA PHE A 29 -6.76 14.27 -18.90
C PHE A 29 -7.15 13.84 -20.32
N ALA A 30 -6.18 13.76 -21.23
CA ALA A 30 -6.41 13.27 -22.59
C ALA A 30 -6.90 11.81 -22.58
N LEU A 31 -6.28 10.95 -21.76
CA LEU A 31 -6.70 9.55 -21.59
C LEU A 31 -8.11 9.46 -21.01
N TRP A 32 -8.48 10.32 -20.06
CA TRP A 32 -9.84 10.40 -19.52
C TRP A 32 -10.87 10.76 -20.58
N LEU A 33 -10.62 11.78 -21.41
CA LEU A 33 -11.50 12.17 -22.51
C LEU A 33 -11.68 11.03 -23.52
N VAL A 34 -10.57 10.42 -23.96
CA VAL A 34 -10.60 9.31 -24.92
C VAL A 34 -11.34 8.11 -24.33
N SER A 35 -11.10 7.78 -23.06
CA SER A 35 -11.79 6.67 -22.37
C SER A 35 -13.29 6.93 -22.26
N PHE A 36 -13.70 8.15 -21.92
CA PHE A 36 -15.11 8.52 -21.81
C PHE A 36 -15.82 8.47 -23.16
N LEU A 37 -15.20 9.00 -24.21
CA LEU A 37 -15.72 8.93 -25.58
C LEU A 37 -15.82 7.48 -26.08
N ALA A 38 -14.78 6.69 -25.88
CA ALA A 38 -14.77 5.27 -26.24
C ALA A 38 -15.84 4.49 -25.49
N LEU A 39 -16.02 4.76 -24.19
CA LEU A 39 -17.09 4.17 -23.38
C LEU A 39 -18.47 4.56 -23.92
N GLY A 40 -18.69 5.83 -24.26
CA GLY A 40 -19.95 6.30 -24.84
C GLY A 40 -20.29 5.60 -26.16
N VAL A 41 -19.33 5.50 -27.08
CA VAL A 41 -19.50 4.78 -28.35
C VAL A 41 -19.75 3.29 -28.11
N PHE A 42 -19.04 2.68 -27.16
CA PHE A 42 -19.20 1.27 -26.79
C PHE A 42 -20.59 0.98 -26.20
N LEU A 43 -21.10 1.84 -25.31
CA LEU A 43 -22.46 1.71 -24.78
C LEU A 43 -23.49 1.89 -25.90
N MET A 44 -23.31 2.91 -26.74
CA MET A 44 -24.22 3.14 -27.87
C MET A 44 -24.30 1.90 -28.76
N TRP A 45 -23.17 1.31 -29.12
CA TRP A 45 -23.12 0.05 -29.86
C TRP A 45 -23.81 -1.11 -29.11
N ALA A 46 -23.58 -1.25 -27.80
CA ALA A 46 -24.16 -2.34 -27.01
C ALA A 46 -25.70 -2.28 -26.97
N PHE A 47 -26.27 -1.07 -26.80
CA PHE A 47 -27.72 -0.87 -26.65
C PHE A 47 -28.49 -0.83 -27.99
N VAL A 48 -27.87 -0.41 -29.10
CA VAL A 48 -28.57 -0.34 -30.39
C VAL A 48 -28.86 -1.75 -30.92
N PRO A 49 -30.12 -2.11 -31.22
CA PRO A 49 -30.48 -3.47 -31.64
C PRO A 49 -29.84 -3.87 -32.99
N ASP A 50 -29.59 -5.17 -33.17
CA ASP A 50 -28.86 -5.70 -34.34
C ASP A 50 -29.58 -5.39 -35.66
N THR A 51 -30.91 -5.28 -35.64
CA THR A 51 -31.72 -4.92 -36.81
C THR A 51 -31.35 -3.55 -37.37
N TRP A 52 -31.04 -2.58 -36.50
CA TRP A 52 -30.61 -1.24 -36.90
C TRP A 52 -29.18 -1.25 -37.42
N LEU A 53 -28.29 -2.01 -36.78
CA LEU A 53 -26.90 -2.20 -37.26
C LEU A 53 -26.85 -2.84 -38.64
N THR A 54 -27.66 -3.88 -38.86
CA THR A 54 -27.73 -4.59 -40.13
C THR A 54 -28.31 -3.70 -41.24
N ALA A 55 -29.25 -2.81 -40.91
CA ALA A 55 -29.78 -1.83 -41.85
C ALA A 55 -28.76 -0.76 -42.26
N ILE A 56 -27.81 -0.42 -41.38
CA ILE A 56 -26.69 0.51 -41.66
C ILE A 56 -25.54 -0.20 -42.42
N GLY A 57 -25.62 -1.53 -42.62
CA GLY A 57 -24.64 -2.32 -43.37
C GLY A 57 -23.56 -2.98 -42.50
N PHE A 58 -23.70 -2.95 -41.17
CA PHE A 58 -22.80 -3.65 -40.25
C PHE A 58 -23.29 -5.07 -39.95
N SER A 59 -23.11 -5.99 -40.90
CA SER A 59 -23.61 -7.37 -40.78
C SER A 59 -22.68 -8.34 -40.03
N TYR A 60 -21.44 -7.97 -39.73
CA TYR A 60 -20.39 -8.86 -39.21
C TYR A 60 -19.78 -8.44 -37.86
N LEU A 61 -20.48 -7.62 -37.07
CA LEU A 61 -19.98 -7.26 -35.74
C LEU A 61 -19.99 -8.48 -34.80
N PRO A 62 -19.03 -8.57 -33.86
CA PRO A 62 -18.98 -9.66 -32.90
C PRO A 62 -20.24 -9.66 -32.03
N HIS A 63 -20.69 -10.86 -31.63
CA HIS A 63 -21.90 -11.04 -30.84
C HIS A 63 -21.94 -10.12 -29.61
N LYS A 64 -23.09 -9.50 -29.32
CA LYS A 64 -23.29 -8.55 -28.22
C LYS A 64 -22.88 -9.05 -26.84
N TYR A 65 -22.74 -10.36 -26.65
CA TYR A 65 -22.15 -10.96 -25.46
C TYR A 65 -20.79 -10.35 -25.09
N TRP A 66 -20.00 -9.94 -26.09
CA TRP A 66 -18.73 -9.25 -25.86
C TRP A 66 -18.88 -7.92 -25.11
N ALA A 67 -20.04 -7.25 -25.23
CA ALA A 67 -20.34 -6.03 -24.48
C ALA A 67 -20.34 -6.25 -22.96
N VAL A 68 -20.65 -7.47 -22.50
CA VAL A 68 -20.64 -7.84 -21.07
C VAL A 68 -19.35 -8.57 -20.71
N ALA A 69 -18.85 -9.43 -21.61
CA ALA A 69 -17.63 -10.18 -21.38
C ALA A 69 -16.43 -9.26 -21.14
N PHE A 70 -16.19 -8.26 -22.01
CA PHE A 70 -15.04 -7.37 -21.87
C PHE A 70 -15.00 -6.63 -20.53
N PRO A 71 -16.06 -5.91 -20.10
CA PRO A 71 -16.08 -5.26 -18.79
C PRO A 71 -15.88 -6.25 -17.63
N SER A 72 -16.50 -7.43 -17.70
CA SER A 72 -16.32 -8.45 -16.66
C SER A 72 -14.88 -8.94 -16.56
N PHE A 73 -14.20 -9.16 -17.69
CA PHE A 73 -12.79 -9.55 -17.73
C PHE A 73 -11.88 -8.46 -17.16
N VAL A 74 -12.15 -7.18 -17.47
CA VAL A 74 -11.38 -6.05 -16.92
C VAL A 74 -11.50 -6.00 -15.39
N ILE A 75 -12.71 -6.14 -14.84
CA ILE A 75 -12.95 -6.12 -13.40
C ILE A 75 -12.26 -7.30 -12.71
N VAL A 76 -12.43 -8.52 -13.24
CA VAL A 76 -11.81 -9.73 -12.68
C VAL A 76 -10.29 -9.65 -12.77
N SER A 77 -9.75 -9.21 -13.91
CA SER A 77 -8.31 -9.03 -14.10
C SER A 77 -7.74 -7.98 -13.13
N ALA A 78 -8.43 -6.87 -12.91
CA ALA A 78 -8.02 -5.86 -11.93
C ALA A 78 -8.01 -6.44 -10.50
N LEU A 79 -9.04 -7.19 -10.11
CA LEU A 79 -9.11 -7.84 -8.79
C LEU A 79 -7.95 -8.84 -8.62
N VAL A 80 -7.73 -9.70 -9.62
CA VAL A 80 -6.61 -10.64 -9.63
C VAL A 80 -5.28 -9.91 -9.55
N GLY A 81 -5.11 -8.80 -10.28
CA GLY A 81 -3.94 -7.94 -10.24
C GLY A 81 -3.67 -7.36 -8.85
N VAL A 82 -4.71 -6.88 -8.16
CA VAL A 82 -4.59 -6.38 -6.77
C VAL A 82 -4.18 -7.50 -5.81
N VAL A 83 -4.79 -8.67 -5.92
CA VAL A 83 -4.45 -9.84 -5.07
C VAL A 83 -3.03 -10.32 -5.35
N MET A 84 -2.64 -10.44 -6.62
CA MET A 84 -1.28 -10.80 -7.02
C MET A 84 -0.28 -9.76 -6.52
N TYR A 85 -0.57 -8.48 -6.67
CA TYR A 85 0.28 -7.41 -6.17
C TYR A 85 0.45 -7.52 -4.66
N ALA A 86 -0.63 -7.68 -3.89
CA ALA A 86 -0.56 -7.89 -2.46
C ALA A 86 0.28 -9.13 -2.11
N GLY A 87 0.08 -10.25 -2.80
CA GLY A 87 0.86 -11.48 -2.61
C GLY A 87 2.35 -11.29 -2.88
N LEU A 88 2.70 -10.62 -3.98
CA LEU A 88 4.09 -10.32 -4.34
C LEU A 88 4.73 -9.36 -3.33
N ASN A 89 4.00 -8.34 -2.86
CA ASN A 89 4.50 -7.45 -1.81
C ASN A 89 4.71 -8.22 -0.50
N CYS A 90 3.81 -9.13 -0.14
CA CYS A 90 3.97 -10.00 1.04
C CYS A 90 5.18 -10.94 0.91
N MET A 91 5.53 -11.39 -0.30
CA MET A 91 6.73 -12.21 -0.54
C MET A 91 8.02 -11.39 -0.49
N MET A 92 7.99 -10.11 -0.89
CA MET A 92 9.16 -9.23 -0.95
C MET A 92 9.43 -8.51 0.37
N VAL A 93 8.41 -8.25 1.17
CA VAL A 93 8.54 -7.55 2.45
C VAL A 93 9.16 -8.45 3.52
N VAL A 94 9.92 -7.84 4.43
CA VAL A 94 10.44 -8.50 5.62
C VAL A 94 9.26 -9.02 6.47
N PRO A 95 9.31 -10.23 7.06
CA PRO A 95 8.24 -10.74 7.91
C PRO A 95 7.84 -9.73 9.01
N PHE A 96 6.54 -9.63 9.29
CA PHE A 96 5.97 -8.64 10.22
C PHE A 96 6.54 -8.68 11.66
N ASN A 97 7.17 -9.79 12.04
CA ASN A 97 7.78 -9.94 13.36
C ASN A 97 9.26 -9.52 13.39
N ASP A 98 9.80 -9.01 12.28
CA ASP A 98 11.17 -8.54 12.21
C ASP A 98 11.23 -7.05 12.57
N PRO A 99 11.99 -6.66 13.60
CA PRO A 99 12.13 -5.26 13.99
C PRO A 99 12.74 -4.39 12.88
N ARG A 100 13.42 -4.98 11.89
CA ARG A 100 13.91 -4.27 10.70
C ARG A 100 12.80 -3.68 9.82
N SER A 101 11.54 -4.13 9.98
CA SER A 101 10.42 -3.51 9.25
C SER A 101 10.08 -2.10 9.74
N VAL A 102 10.53 -1.74 10.95
CA VAL A 102 10.24 -0.45 11.61
C VAL A 102 11.50 0.38 11.81
N GLN A 103 12.69 -0.23 11.70
CA GLN A 103 13.97 0.45 11.89
C GLN A 103 14.46 1.13 10.60
N ASP A 104 14.94 2.36 10.75
CA ASP A 104 15.62 3.09 9.69
C ASP A 104 16.99 2.45 9.36
N PRO A 105 17.59 2.72 8.18
CA PRO A 105 18.85 2.09 7.74
C PRO A 105 20.08 2.34 8.64
N CYS A 106 20.04 3.38 9.48
CA CYS A 106 21.13 3.73 10.40
C CYS A 106 20.57 3.95 11.82
N PRO A 107 20.12 2.89 12.50
CA PRO A 107 19.52 3.04 13.82
C PRO A 107 20.61 3.27 14.87
N GLN A 108 20.42 4.32 15.69
CA GLN A 108 21.37 4.71 16.72
C GLN A 108 20.92 4.21 18.09
N PHE A 109 21.03 2.91 18.32
CA PHE A 109 20.68 2.33 19.62
C PHE A 109 21.65 2.74 20.73
N PRO A 110 21.18 2.84 21.99
CA PRO A 110 22.06 3.07 23.11
C PRO A 110 23.09 1.94 23.27
N SER A 111 24.34 2.23 22.92
CA SER A 111 25.49 1.42 23.30
C SER A 111 25.70 1.52 24.82
N SER A 112 26.04 0.40 25.45
CA SER A 112 26.28 0.22 26.89
C SER A 112 27.50 0.98 27.43
N SER A 113 28.01 1.97 26.69
CA SER A 113 29.09 2.83 27.17
C SER A 113 28.59 3.65 28.37
N PRO A 114 29.33 3.67 29.48
CA PRO A 114 28.96 4.50 30.62
C PRO A 114 28.91 5.96 30.18
N SER A 115 27.71 6.53 30.20
CA SER A 115 27.53 7.96 30.00
C SER A 115 28.07 8.69 31.22
N GLN A 116 28.79 9.79 31.02
CA GLN A 116 29.37 10.58 32.12
C GLN A 116 28.23 11.04 33.05
N PRO A 117 28.36 10.93 34.39
CA PRO A 117 27.26 11.14 35.33
C PRO A 117 26.67 12.57 35.37
N HIS A 118 27.24 13.50 34.62
CA HIS A 118 26.89 14.93 34.63
C HIS A 118 26.68 15.50 33.21
N SER A 119 26.67 14.66 32.18
CA SER A 119 26.44 15.08 30.79
C SER A 119 25.02 14.71 30.36
N ILE A 120 24.39 15.59 29.57
CA ILE A 120 23.14 15.25 28.87
C ILE A 120 23.44 14.10 27.90
N PRO A 121 22.70 12.98 27.94
CA PRO A 121 22.95 11.87 27.05
C PRO A 121 22.69 12.29 25.59
N PRO A 122 23.47 11.78 24.62
CA PRO A 122 23.23 12.05 23.22
C PRO A 122 21.85 11.53 22.78
N LEU A 123 21.24 12.22 21.82
CA LEU A 123 19.98 11.77 21.21
C LEU A 123 20.22 10.43 20.50
N ARG A 124 19.46 9.41 20.89
CA ARG A 124 19.57 8.03 20.40
C ARG A 124 18.18 7.47 20.17
N ASP A 125 18.09 6.51 19.27
CA ASP A 125 16.83 5.83 18.96
C ASP A 125 16.47 4.85 20.08
N LEU A 126 15.20 4.83 20.45
CA LEU A 126 14.64 3.85 21.36
C LEU A 126 13.87 2.80 20.56
N ASP A 127 14.10 1.53 20.88
CA ASP A 127 13.30 0.45 20.30
C ASP A 127 11.83 0.61 20.74
N ILE A 128 10.92 0.51 19.76
CA ILE A 128 9.48 0.64 19.97
C ILE A 128 8.96 -0.36 21.03
N SER A 129 9.59 -1.53 21.16
CA SER A 129 9.27 -2.50 22.21
C SER A 129 9.56 -1.97 23.61
N GLN A 130 10.65 -1.22 23.80
CA GLN A 130 10.98 -0.60 25.08
C GLN A 130 10.02 0.54 25.41
N VAL A 131 9.72 1.37 24.42
CA VAL A 131 8.75 2.47 24.54
C VAL A 131 7.37 1.93 24.92
N ASN A 132 6.90 0.91 24.20
CA ASN A 132 5.61 0.28 24.48
C ASN A 132 5.56 -0.38 25.86
N ARG A 133 6.65 -1.02 26.29
CA ARG A 133 6.75 -1.58 27.65
C ARG A 133 6.67 -0.51 28.73
N VAL A 134 7.31 0.65 28.53
CA VAL A 134 7.29 1.72 29.54
C VAL A 134 5.94 2.44 29.55
N LEU A 135 5.37 2.74 28.39
CA LEU A 135 4.12 3.51 28.29
C LEU A 135 2.88 2.67 28.58
N TYR A 136 2.76 1.49 27.97
CA TYR A 136 1.53 0.69 28.02
C TYR A 136 1.57 -0.40 29.08
N HIS A 137 2.70 -1.09 29.27
CA HIS A 137 2.79 -2.16 30.28
C HIS A 137 3.00 -1.64 31.71
N ARG A 138 3.50 -0.42 31.92
CA ARG A 138 3.65 0.16 33.28
C ARG A 138 2.35 0.66 33.88
N HIS A 139 1.38 1.07 33.05
CA HIS A 139 0.10 1.63 33.52
C HIS A 139 -0.82 0.54 34.08
N HIS A 140 -0.87 -0.64 33.46
CA HIS A 140 -1.72 -1.77 33.89
C HIS A 140 -1.27 -2.47 35.19
N SER A 141 -0.03 -2.28 35.63
CA SER A 141 0.46 -2.85 36.91
C SER A 141 0.00 -2.05 38.13
N SER A 142 -0.72 -0.93 37.92
CA SER A 142 -1.16 -0.02 38.98
C SER A 142 -2.59 -0.26 39.44
N ASP A 143 -3.33 -1.21 38.83
CA ASP A 143 -4.62 -1.62 39.35
C ASP A 143 -4.38 -2.51 40.57
N PRO A 144 -4.85 -2.11 41.78
CA PRO A 144 -4.69 -2.95 42.95
C PRO A 144 -5.48 -4.23 42.69
N GLN A 145 -4.81 -5.38 42.85
CA GLN A 145 -5.50 -6.62 43.14
C GLN A 145 -6.46 -6.33 44.30
N THR A 146 -7.75 -6.25 44.00
CA THR A 146 -8.80 -6.25 45.02
C THR A 146 -8.64 -7.59 45.74
N PRO A 147 -8.32 -7.61 47.05
CA PRO A 147 -8.16 -8.86 47.76
C PRO A 147 -9.51 -9.57 47.72
N THR A 148 -9.58 -10.72 47.04
CA THR A 148 -10.71 -11.62 47.16
C THR A 148 -10.70 -12.16 48.59
N HIS A 149 -11.42 -11.47 49.47
CA HIS A 149 -11.65 -11.87 50.84
C HIS A 149 -12.49 -13.15 50.85
N PRO A 150 -11.99 -14.30 51.36
CA PRO A 150 -12.84 -15.46 51.55
C PRO A 150 -13.60 -15.31 52.87
N LEU A 151 -14.90 -15.03 52.78
CA LEU A 151 -15.84 -15.26 53.88
C LEU A 151 -16.25 -16.74 53.89
N SER A 152 -15.80 -17.50 54.89
CA SER A 152 -16.54 -18.55 55.63
C SER A 152 -15.52 -19.48 56.32
N HIS A 153 -15.34 -19.38 57.65
CA HIS A 153 -16.03 -20.11 58.71
C HIS A 153 -15.80 -21.63 58.70
N GLY A 154 -15.04 -22.12 59.69
CA GLY A 154 -14.88 -23.54 60.02
C GLY A 154 -14.29 -23.73 61.42
N ARG A 155 -15.20 -23.86 62.40
CA ARG A 155 -14.97 -24.17 63.83
C ARG A 155 -14.48 -25.62 63.98
N SER A 156 -13.55 -25.92 64.90
CA SER A 156 -13.68 -26.99 65.92
C SER A 156 -12.34 -27.33 66.58
N PHE A 157 -12.33 -27.22 67.92
CA PHE A 157 -11.45 -27.80 68.96
C PHE A 157 -9.92 -27.69 68.83
#